data_AF-A0A9N8ZDB5-F1
#
_entry.id   AF-A0A9N8ZDB5-F1
#
_cell.length_a   1.000
_cell.length_b   1.000
_cell.length_c   1.000
_cell.angle_alpha   90.00
_cell.angle_beta   90.00
_cell.angle_gamma   90.00
#
_symmetry.space_group_name_H-M   'P 1'
#
loop_
_entity.id
_entity.type
_entity.pdbx_description
1 polymer ?
#
loop_
_entity_poly.entity_id
_entity_poly.type
_entity_poly.pdbx_seq_one_letter_code
_entity_poly.pdbx_strand_id
1 'polypeptide(L)'
;MESRPARKQVDDSMLKFGPTKVSPDRSGVFYNIWYNKWSGGDRVKEKAKTRCKIERDAGMTKGDRTKNTYFCLYFARGCCPYGSECSYWHRLPTESDLLDTTIDAFGRDKFEEYREDMGGVGSFNRENRTLYVGYIHIGPNIEEIVRKHFSEWGEIEKIKILKDKGVAFVTYERSLNAEFAKEAMCNQSLDHDEVLNVRWATDDPNPRAKEEYKRKAEALAAQAIQKSLPAEFTLNADYTNKRPKIEETNIRDQYYGLEGYESLEYFDPPMIIKTQ
;
A
#
# COMPACT_ATOMS: atom_id res chain seq x y z
N MET A 1 0.55 19.07 -16.29
CA MET A 1 1.53 19.62 -15.31
C MET A 1 2.99 19.28 -15.64
N GLU A 2 3.29 18.67 -16.80
CA GLU A 2 4.53 17.88 -17.01
C GLU A 2 5.74 18.64 -17.61
N SER A 3 5.64 19.94 -17.88
CA SER A 3 6.76 20.66 -18.54
C SER A 3 7.71 21.39 -17.58
N ARG A 4 7.37 21.47 -16.28
CA ARG A 4 8.19 22.23 -15.32
C ARG A 4 9.24 21.33 -14.64
N PRO A 5 10.49 21.80 -14.49
CA PRO A 5 11.50 21.07 -13.73
C PRO A 5 11.09 20.96 -12.26
N ALA A 6 11.44 19.84 -11.60
CA ALA A 6 11.20 19.67 -10.17
C ALA A 6 12.01 20.69 -9.35
N ARG A 7 11.39 21.20 -8.28
CA ARG A 7 12.02 22.21 -7.42
C ARG A 7 12.96 21.57 -6.40
N LYS A 8 14.09 22.22 -6.09
CA LYS A 8 14.92 21.90 -4.92
C LYS A 8 14.19 22.32 -3.65
N GLN A 9 13.88 21.36 -2.77
CA GLN A 9 13.03 21.61 -1.58
C GLN A 9 13.82 22.20 -0.42
N VAL A 10 15.08 21.79 -0.29
CA VAL A 10 16.01 22.25 0.74
C VAL A 10 17.35 22.58 0.12
N ASP A 11 18.06 23.52 0.73
CA ASP A 11 19.45 23.81 0.40
C ASP A 11 20.39 22.72 0.97
N ASP A 12 21.57 22.56 0.35
CA ASP A 12 22.60 21.59 0.76
C ASP A 12 23.06 21.78 2.23
N SER A 13 22.84 22.96 2.81
CA SER A 13 23.13 23.25 4.22
C SER A 13 22.21 22.50 5.19
N MET A 14 20.95 22.26 4.81
CA MET A 14 19.97 21.48 5.58
C MET A 14 20.24 19.97 5.49
N LEU A 15 21.03 19.53 4.51
CA LEU A 15 21.49 18.14 4.39
C LEU A 15 22.33 17.68 5.59
N LYS A 16 22.92 18.65 6.33
CA LYS A 16 23.67 18.37 7.56
C LYS A 16 22.82 17.73 8.66
N PHE A 17 21.48 17.80 8.56
CA PHE A 17 20.49 17.17 9.43
C PHE A 17 19.81 15.96 8.78
N GLY A 18 20.52 15.21 7.93
CA GLY A 18 19.98 14.01 7.27
C GLY A 18 19.22 13.08 8.22
N PRO A 19 18.28 12.26 7.71
CA PRO A 19 17.27 11.53 8.49
C PRO A 19 17.85 10.53 9.52
N THR A 20 19.16 10.29 9.47
CA THR A 20 19.90 9.35 10.32
C THR A 20 20.74 10.04 11.40
N LYS A 21 20.82 11.37 11.42
CA LYS A 21 21.52 12.07 12.50
C LYS A 21 20.58 12.22 13.69
N VAL A 22 20.96 11.52 14.75
CA VAL A 22 20.35 11.60 16.07
C VAL A 22 20.23 13.06 16.46
N SER A 23 19.01 13.49 16.80
CA SER A 23 18.77 14.76 17.44
C SER A 23 19.79 14.90 18.59
N PRO A 24 20.41 16.08 18.79
CA PRO A 24 21.31 16.30 19.91
C PRO A 24 20.55 16.30 21.25
N ASP A 25 19.27 15.91 21.29
CA ASP A 25 18.50 15.79 22.51
C ASP A 25 19.14 14.71 23.38
N ARG A 26 19.75 15.16 24.47
CA ARG A 26 20.51 14.34 25.41
C ARG A 26 19.56 13.58 26.34
N SER A 27 18.50 13.00 25.81
CA SER A 27 17.46 12.35 26.60
C SER A 27 17.87 10.94 27.05
N GLY A 28 18.83 10.29 26.36
CA GLY A 28 19.34 8.98 26.78
C GLY A 28 20.59 9.05 27.66
N VAL A 29 20.74 8.02 28.50
CA VAL A 29 21.82 7.89 29.50
C VAL A 29 23.17 7.62 28.84
N PHE A 30 23.22 6.91 27.72
CA PHE A 30 24.46 6.63 26.99
C PHE A 30 24.24 6.52 25.48
N TYR A 31 25.25 6.94 24.71
CA TYR A 31 25.22 6.90 23.25
C TYR A 31 25.76 5.57 22.74
N ASN A 32 24.94 4.81 22.02
CA ASN A 32 25.34 3.58 21.36
C ASN A 32 25.87 3.89 19.94
N ILE A 33 27.18 3.73 19.75
CA ILE A 33 27.88 4.03 18.49
C ILE A 33 27.45 3.07 17.38
N TRP A 34 27.23 1.79 17.68
CA TRP A 34 26.88 0.75 16.69
C TRP A 34 25.50 0.97 16.07
N TYR A 35 24.54 1.41 16.89
CA TYR A 35 23.19 1.72 16.42
C TYR A 35 22.96 3.20 16.14
N ASN A 36 24.01 4.02 16.32
CA ASN A 36 23.99 5.47 16.20
C ASN A 36 22.74 6.05 16.89
N LYS A 37 22.51 5.70 18.16
CA LYS A 37 21.31 6.04 18.95
C LYS A 37 21.63 6.19 20.43
N TRP A 38 20.94 7.09 21.10
CA TRP A 38 20.93 7.16 22.56
C TRP A 38 20.05 6.06 23.17
N SER A 39 20.54 5.44 24.24
CA SER A 39 19.83 4.41 25.02
C SER A 39 19.33 5.00 26.35
N GLY A 40 18.12 4.64 26.75
CA GLY A 40 17.59 4.98 28.08
C GLY A 40 16.93 6.36 28.21
N GLY A 41 16.40 6.91 27.11
CA GLY A 41 15.63 8.16 27.11
C GLY A 41 14.19 7.97 26.67
N ASP A 42 13.32 8.89 27.07
CA ASP A 42 11.93 8.90 26.65
C ASP A 42 11.81 9.29 25.17
N ARG A 43 11.08 8.52 24.37
CA ARG A 43 11.02 8.72 22.91
C ARG A 43 10.02 9.81 22.56
N VAL A 44 10.46 11.05 22.57
CA VAL A 44 9.67 12.18 22.07
C VAL A 44 9.65 12.17 20.55
N LYS A 45 8.46 12.24 19.95
CA LYS A 45 8.32 12.39 18.49
C LYS A 45 8.42 13.86 18.11
N GLU A 46 9.44 14.20 17.34
CA GLU A 46 9.62 15.54 16.82
C GLU A 46 8.81 15.73 15.53
N LYS A 47 8.21 16.92 15.39
CA LYS A 47 7.54 17.34 14.16
C LYS A 47 8.54 17.42 13.01
N ALA A 48 8.12 16.96 11.83
CA ALA A 48 8.92 17.09 10.62
C ALA A 48 9.20 18.58 10.30
N LYS A 49 10.44 18.90 9.95
CA LYS A 49 10.87 20.27 9.63
C LYS A 49 10.30 20.78 8.30
N THR A 50 10.01 19.86 7.38
CA THR A 50 9.61 20.15 6.00
C THR A 50 8.43 19.26 5.60
N ARG A 51 7.60 19.77 4.68
CA ARG A 51 6.48 19.05 4.08
C ARG A 51 6.48 19.28 2.57
N CYS A 52 6.34 18.21 1.79
CA CYS A 52 6.25 18.31 0.34
C CYS A 52 4.92 18.93 -0.09
N LYS A 53 4.96 19.82 -1.09
CA LYS A 53 3.77 20.38 -1.73
C LYS A 53 3.76 19.98 -3.20
N ILE A 54 2.90 19.03 -3.58
CA ILE A 54 2.88 18.45 -4.94
C ILE A 54 2.78 19.53 -6.03
N GLU A 55 1.88 20.49 -5.87
CA GLU A 55 1.67 21.58 -6.83
C GLU A 55 2.90 22.46 -7.10
N ARG A 56 3.84 22.53 -6.15
CA ARG A 56 5.04 23.37 -6.24
C ARG A 56 6.32 22.59 -6.46
N ASP A 57 6.41 21.39 -5.90
CA ASP A 57 7.66 20.65 -5.83
C ASP A 57 7.76 19.57 -6.91
N ALA A 58 6.63 19.00 -7.33
CA ALA A 58 6.60 17.98 -8.37
C ALA A 58 7.09 18.52 -9.72
N GLY A 59 7.69 17.68 -10.54
CA GLY A 59 8.15 18.09 -11.86
C GLY A 59 9.12 17.09 -12.47
N MET A 60 9.65 17.46 -13.64
CA MET A 60 10.59 16.63 -14.38
C MET A 60 11.95 16.56 -13.68
N THR A 61 12.51 15.36 -13.64
CA THR A 61 13.77 14.98 -12.98
C THR A 61 14.70 14.25 -13.96
N LYS A 62 15.93 13.93 -13.54
CA LYS A 62 16.80 13.01 -14.31
C LYS A 62 16.23 11.58 -14.31
N GLY A 63 15.53 11.20 -13.24
CA GLY A 63 14.88 9.89 -13.11
C GLY A 63 13.85 9.59 -14.20
N ASP A 64 13.17 10.62 -14.74
CA ASP A 64 12.20 10.43 -15.83
C ASP A 64 12.86 9.98 -17.15
N ARG A 65 14.17 10.24 -17.32
CA ARG A 65 14.94 9.77 -18.49
C ARG A 65 15.46 8.34 -18.31
N THR A 66 15.60 7.90 -17.07
CA THR A 66 16.14 6.59 -16.74
C THR A 66 15.00 5.58 -16.63
N LYS A 67 15.09 4.49 -17.40
CA LYS A 67 14.12 3.38 -17.31
C LYS A 67 14.32 2.63 -15.99
N ASN A 68 13.22 2.15 -15.40
CA ASN A 68 13.21 1.37 -14.15
C ASN A 68 13.74 2.14 -12.93
N THR A 69 13.19 3.33 -12.69
CA THR A 69 13.45 4.12 -11.49
C THR A 69 12.25 4.12 -10.56
N TYR A 70 12.45 4.64 -9.35
CA TYR A 70 11.45 4.66 -8.28
C TYR A 70 11.14 6.09 -7.86
N PHE A 71 10.15 6.26 -6.99
CA PHE A 71 9.84 7.55 -6.39
C PHE A 71 10.93 7.99 -5.41
N CYS A 72 11.16 9.30 -5.32
CA CYS A 72 12.15 9.83 -4.38
C CYS A 72 11.59 9.87 -2.94
N LEU A 73 12.22 9.14 -2.01
CA LEU A 73 11.82 9.15 -0.60
C LEU A 73 11.95 10.56 0.04
N TYR A 74 13.03 11.27 -0.30
CA TYR A 74 13.26 12.62 0.21
C TYR A 74 12.25 13.62 -0.37
N PHE A 75 11.80 13.41 -1.60
CA PHE A 75 10.74 14.21 -2.21
C PHE A 75 9.42 14.04 -1.45
N ALA A 76 9.02 12.80 -1.13
CA ALA A 76 7.82 12.54 -0.32
C ALA A 76 7.90 13.26 1.05
N ARG A 77 9.06 13.25 1.69
CA ARG A 77 9.31 13.94 2.97
C ARG A 77 9.51 15.45 2.88
N GLY A 78 9.55 16.02 1.67
CA GLY A 78 9.73 17.47 1.50
C GLY A 78 11.15 17.97 1.65
N CYS A 79 12.16 17.10 1.54
CA CYS A 79 13.56 17.42 1.84
C CYS A 79 14.55 16.99 0.75
N CYS A 80 14.12 16.85 -0.51
CA CYS A 80 15.04 16.56 -1.62
C CYS A 80 15.88 17.79 -1.98
N PRO A 81 17.23 17.72 -1.93
CA PRO A 81 18.12 18.83 -2.29
C PRO A 81 18.31 18.94 -3.82
N TYR A 82 18.11 17.84 -4.56
CA TYR A 82 18.52 17.75 -5.96
C TYR A 82 17.48 18.35 -6.92
N GLY A 83 16.19 18.36 -6.55
CA GLY A 83 15.11 18.86 -7.41
C GLY A 83 15.14 18.20 -8.78
N SER A 84 15.24 19.00 -9.85
CA SER A 84 15.31 18.54 -11.24
C SER A 84 16.51 17.63 -11.55
N GLU A 85 17.55 17.67 -10.73
CA GLU A 85 18.72 16.81 -10.89
C GLU A 85 18.60 15.47 -10.17
N CYS A 86 17.49 15.19 -9.50
CA CYS A 86 17.29 13.93 -8.81
C CYS A 86 17.23 12.75 -9.79
N SER A 87 17.86 11.64 -9.43
CA SER A 87 17.82 10.37 -10.19
C SER A 87 16.50 9.60 -10.02
N TYR A 88 15.64 10.05 -9.10
CA TYR A 88 14.36 9.43 -8.78
C TYR A 88 13.20 10.36 -9.16
N TRP A 89 12.00 9.80 -9.29
CA TRP A 89 10.83 10.54 -9.73
C TRP A 89 10.28 11.49 -8.66
N HIS A 90 9.89 12.69 -9.08
CA HIS A 90 9.22 13.71 -8.28
C HIS A 90 7.79 13.93 -8.77
N ARG A 91 6.96 12.88 -8.71
CA ARG A 91 5.53 12.91 -9.04
C ARG A 91 4.77 11.92 -8.15
N LEU A 92 3.45 11.98 -8.18
CA LEU A 92 2.61 10.96 -7.54
C LEU A 92 2.53 9.70 -8.42
N PRO A 93 2.35 8.51 -7.81
CA PRO A 93 2.12 7.28 -8.57
C PRO A 93 0.86 7.37 -9.43
N THR A 94 0.96 7.02 -10.71
CA THR A 94 -0.15 6.92 -11.69
C THR A 94 -0.41 5.46 -12.09
N GLU A 95 -1.53 5.17 -12.76
CA GLU A 95 -1.92 3.79 -13.12
C GLU A 95 -0.90 3.08 -14.02
N SER A 96 -0.12 3.85 -14.78
CA SER A 96 0.98 3.35 -15.61
C SER A 96 2.15 2.78 -14.80
N ASP A 97 2.29 3.18 -13.53
CA ASP A 97 3.38 2.75 -12.66
C ASP A 97 3.04 1.39 -12.07
N LEU A 98 3.44 0.33 -12.77
CA LEU A 98 3.39 -1.04 -12.29
C LEU A 98 4.66 -1.33 -11.51
N LEU A 99 4.52 -1.68 -10.23
CA LEU A 99 5.64 -2.07 -9.39
C LEU A 99 5.46 -3.50 -8.89
N ASP A 100 6.60 -4.16 -8.68
CA ASP A 100 6.65 -5.49 -8.09
C ASP A 100 6.09 -5.46 -6.67
N THR A 101 5.32 -6.48 -6.32
CA THR A 101 4.86 -6.75 -4.96
C THR A 101 5.97 -6.80 -3.92
N THR A 102 7.20 -7.19 -4.28
CA THR A 102 8.32 -7.37 -3.35
C THR A 102 9.03 -6.06 -2.98
N ILE A 103 8.85 -5.00 -3.77
CA ILE A 103 9.53 -3.71 -3.62
C ILE A 103 8.49 -2.63 -3.32
N ASP A 104 8.83 -1.65 -2.50
CA ASP A 104 7.97 -0.48 -2.26
C ASP A 104 8.11 0.60 -3.34
N ALA A 105 7.24 1.61 -3.30
CA ALA A 105 7.25 2.77 -4.19
C ALA A 105 8.62 3.47 -4.28
N PHE A 106 9.47 3.34 -3.26
CA PHE A 106 10.76 4.02 -3.16
C PHE A 106 11.96 3.12 -3.53
N GLY A 107 11.70 1.89 -4.00
CA GLY A 107 12.75 0.96 -4.38
C GLY A 107 13.39 0.20 -3.21
N ARG A 108 12.70 0.12 -2.06
CA ARG A 108 13.15 -0.64 -0.88
C ARG A 108 12.46 -1.99 -0.83
N ASP A 109 13.20 -3.03 -0.48
CA ASP A 109 12.65 -4.38 -0.34
C ASP A 109 11.67 -4.45 0.83
N LYS A 110 10.52 -5.07 0.59
CA LYS A 110 9.54 -5.41 1.63
C LYS A 110 9.96 -6.67 2.35
N PHE A 111 9.43 -6.83 3.57
CA PHE A 111 9.71 -8.01 4.40
C PHE A 111 8.61 -9.06 4.27
N GLU A 112 8.87 -10.27 4.75
CA GLU A 112 7.86 -11.32 4.79
C GLU A 112 6.75 -10.98 5.79
N GLU A 113 7.14 -10.49 6.97
CA GLU A 113 6.23 -10.11 8.05
C GLU A 113 6.27 -8.61 8.33
N TYR A 114 5.17 -8.10 8.87
CA TYR A 114 5.15 -6.75 9.42
C TYR A 114 5.98 -6.68 10.71
N ARG A 115 6.53 -5.50 10.97
CA ARG A 115 7.08 -5.21 12.30
C ARG A 115 5.97 -5.20 13.35
N GLU A 116 6.32 -5.54 14.59
CA GLU A 116 5.40 -5.50 15.73
C GLU A 116 4.73 -4.13 15.92
N ASP A 117 5.46 -3.04 15.63
CA ASP A 117 4.94 -1.69 15.74
C ASP A 117 4.13 -1.24 14.51
N MET A 118 3.97 -2.09 13.48
CA MET A 118 3.37 -1.80 12.18
C MET A 118 4.04 -0.63 11.44
N GLY A 119 5.30 -0.33 11.75
CA GLY A 119 6.12 0.63 11.04
C GLY A 119 6.80 0.06 9.79
N GLY A 120 7.78 0.78 9.26
CA GLY A 120 8.63 0.30 8.16
C GLY A 120 7.96 0.23 6.78
N VAL A 121 8.52 -0.56 5.88
CA VAL A 121 8.12 -0.67 4.46
C VAL A 121 6.83 -1.46 4.24
N GLY A 122 6.53 -2.40 5.14
CA GLY A 122 5.39 -3.31 5.02
C GLY A 122 5.82 -4.72 4.63
N SER A 123 4.84 -5.56 4.31
CA SER A 123 5.05 -6.96 3.91
C SER A 123 4.64 -7.21 2.46
N PHE A 124 5.35 -8.08 1.75
CA PHE A 124 4.97 -8.53 0.40
C PHE A 124 3.90 -9.62 0.41
N ASN A 125 3.74 -10.37 1.51
CA ASN A 125 2.72 -11.42 1.62
C ASN A 125 1.29 -10.86 1.68
N ARG A 126 1.15 -9.60 2.07
CA ARG A 126 -0.14 -8.94 2.18
C ARG A 126 -0.06 -7.54 1.62
N GLU A 127 -0.79 -7.32 0.53
CA GLU A 127 -1.05 -5.99 0.02
C GLU A 127 -1.89 -5.19 1.02
N ASN A 128 -1.33 -4.10 1.52
CA ASN A 128 -2.00 -3.20 2.44
C ASN A 128 -2.16 -1.83 1.80
N ARG A 129 -3.40 -1.39 1.69
CA ARG A 129 -3.79 -0.08 1.15
C ARG A 129 -4.28 0.88 2.23
N THR A 130 -4.30 0.43 3.49
CA THR A 130 -4.87 1.17 4.61
C THR A 130 -3.79 1.64 5.57
N LEU A 131 -3.81 2.93 5.86
CA LEU A 131 -2.93 3.58 6.81
C LEU A 131 -3.67 3.85 8.12
N TYR A 132 -3.01 3.51 9.23
CA TYR A 132 -3.37 3.99 10.56
C TYR A 132 -2.75 5.38 10.75
N VAL A 133 -3.56 6.33 11.18
CA VAL A 133 -3.16 7.71 11.47
C VAL A 133 -3.56 8.01 12.92
N GLY A 134 -2.58 8.05 13.81
CA GLY A 134 -2.79 8.35 15.23
C GLY A 134 -2.40 9.77 15.60
N TYR A 135 -2.86 10.20 16.79
CA TYR A 135 -2.65 11.53 17.35
C TYR A 135 -3.28 12.65 16.50
N ILE A 136 -4.45 12.40 15.95
CA ILE A 136 -5.25 13.44 15.28
C ILE A 136 -6.01 14.27 16.31
N HIS A 137 -6.05 15.58 16.14
CA HIS A 137 -6.89 16.46 16.95
C HIS A 137 -8.36 16.24 16.62
N ILE A 138 -9.17 15.98 17.65
CA ILE A 138 -10.59 15.68 17.48
C ILE A 138 -11.37 17.00 17.45
N GLY A 139 -11.84 17.38 16.27
CA GLY A 139 -12.72 18.53 16.05
C GLY A 139 -13.95 18.16 15.22
N PRO A 140 -14.92 19.08 15.09
CA PRO A 140 -16.12 18.85 14.28
C PRO A 140 -15.78 18.60 12.80
N ASN A 141 -14.72 19.22 12.29
CA ASN A 141 -14.32 19.18 10.88
C ASN A 141 -13.19 18.17 10.59
N ILE A 142 -12.90 17.25 11.52
CA ILE A 142 -11.73 16.37 11.39
C ILE A 142 -11.76 15.49 10.14
N GLU A 143 -12.95 15.05 9.71
CA GLU A 143 -13.08 14.24 8.50
C GLU A 143 -12.68 14.99 7.24
N GLU A 144 -13.09 16.25 7.13
CA GLU A 144 -12.74 17.12 6.02
C GLU A 144 -11.25 17.44 6.02
N ILE A 145 -10.66 17.70 7.19
CA ILE A 145 -9.22 17.98 7.35
C ILE A 145 -8.37 16.77 6.94
N VAL A 146 -8.72 15.57 7.44
CA VAL A 146 -8.02 14.33 7.07
C VAL A 146 -8.18 14.09 5.57
N ARG A 147 -9.40 14.21 5.03
CA ARG A 147 -9.65 14.03 3.60
C ARG A 147 -8.81 14.99 2.77
N LYS A 148 -8.84 16.28 3.06
CA LYS A 148 -8.10 17.35 2.36
C LYS A 148 -6.61 17.05 2.27
N HIS A 149 -5.97 16.69 3.38
CA HIS A 149 -4.53 16.45 3.39
C HIS A 149 -4.12 15.10 2.83
N PHE A 150 -4.93 14.05 3.01
CA PHE A 150 -4.59 12.72 2.48
C PHE A 150 -4.93 12.58 0.99
N SER A 151 -5.92 13.33 0.47
CA SER A 151 -6.29 13.29 -0.95
C SER A 151 -5.22 13.87 -1.85
N GLU A 152 -4.31 14.70 -1.31
CA GLU A 152 -3.16 15.25 -2.05
C GLU A 152 -2.20 14.15 -2.53
N TRP A 153 -2.20 12.97 -1.91
CA TRP A 153 -1.24 11.88 -2.20
C TRP A 153 -1.79 10.77 -3.09
N GLY A 154 -3.09 10.78 -3.37
CA GLY A 154 -3.76 9.79 -4.20
C GLY A 154 -5.24 9.65 -3.92
N GLU A 155 -5.90 8.80 -4.71
CA GLU A 155 -7.34 8.53 -4.60
C GLU A 155 -7.66 7.69 -3.36
N ILE A 156 -8.62 8.17 -2.57
CA ILE A 156 -9.03 7.56 -1.31
C ILE A 156 -10.31 6.76 -1.53
N GLU A 157 -10.25 5.46 -1.25
CA GLU A 157 -11.41 4.56 -1.28
C GLU A 157 -12.31 4.79 -0.06
N LYS A 158 -11.72 4.88 1.14
CA LYS A 158 -12.48 4.96 2.39
C LYS A 158 -11.71 5.68 3.50
N ILE A 159 -12.43 6.48 4.29
CA ILE A 159 -11.91 7.08 5.52
C ILE A 159 -12.80 6.61 6.68
N LYS A 160 -12.20 6.12 7.76
CA LYS A 160 -12.89 5.73 8.99
C LYS A 160 -12.22 6.42 10.17
N ILE A 161 -12.95 7.25 10.90
CA ILE A 161 -12.40 8.02 12.04
C ILE A 161 -13.01 7.50 13.34
N LEU A 162 -12.15 7.16 14.29
CA LEU A 162 -12.51 6.81 15.66
C LEU A 162 -12.23 8.02 16.54
N LYS A 163 -13.25 8.87 16.70
CA LYS A 163 -13.16 10.12 17.46
C LYS A 163 -12.70 9.87 18.90
N ASP A 164 -13.22 8.84 19.56
CA ASP A 164 -12.87 8.52 20.97
C ASP A 164 -11.38 8.24 21.19
N LYS A 165 -10.68 7.76 20.15
CA LYS A 165 -9.26 7.39 20.22
C LYS A 165 -8.34 8.41 19.57
N GLY A 166 -8.87 9.42 18.88
CA GLY A 166 -8.07 10.32 18.05
C GLY A 166 -7.28 9.53 16.99
N VAL A 167 -7.96 8.62 16.29
CA VAL A 167 -7.37 7.77 15.24
C VAL A 167 -8.21 7.84 13.96
N ALA A 168 -7.55 7.89 12.81
CA ALA A 168 -8.16 7.68 11.51
C ALA A 168 -7.53 6.47 10.79
N PHE A 169 -8.35 5.80 9.99
CA PHE A 169 -7.92 4.79 9.02
C PHE A 169 -8.23 5.33 7.62
N VAL A 170 -7.20 5.43 6.80
CA VAL A 170 -7.30 5.95 5.42
C VAL A 170 -6.94 4.82 4.47
N THR A 171 -7.92 4.34 3.71
CA THR A 171 -7.74 3.32 2.68
C THR A 171 -7.64 4.00 1.32
N TYR A 172 -6.50 3.84 0.65
CA TYR A 172 -6.30 4.28 -0.72
C TYR A 172 -6.81 3.23 -1.71
N GLU A 173 -7.11 3.66 -2.93
CA GLU A 173 -7.44 2.73 -4.01
C GLU A 173 -6.24 1.86 -4.40
N ARG A 174 -5.04 2.45 -4.41
CA ARG A 174 -3.79 1.79 -4.79
C ARG A 174 -2.81 1.70 -3.62
N SER A 175 -2.11 0.57 -3.53
CA SER A 175 -1.04 0.33 -2.55
C SER A 175 0.11 1.32 -2.68
N LEU A 176 0.52 1.67 -3.91
CA LEU A 176 1.59 2.64 -4.15
C LEU A 176 1.30 4.03 -3.57
N ASN A 177 0.06 4.50 -3.69
CA ASN A 177 -0.33 5.78 -3.09
C ASN A 177 -0.34 5.70 -1.56
N ALA A 178 -0.72 4.56 -0.98
CA ALA A 178 -0.63 4.35 0.48
C ALA A 178 0.83 4.34 0.97
N GLU A 179 1.74 3.66 0.27
CA GLU A 179 3.17 3.65 0.59
C GLU A 179 3.77 5.05 0.51
N PHE A 180 3.43 5.81 -0.54
CA PHE A 180 3.87 7.17 -0.73
C PHE A 180 3.34 8.11 0.37
N ALA A 181 2.02 8.07 0.61
CA ALA A 181 1.35 8.89 1.62
C ALA A 181 1.88 8.60 3.03
N LYS A 182 2.19 7.34 3.35
CA LYS A 182 2.76 6.95 4.64
C LYS A 182 4.06 7.70 4.94
N GLU A 183 5.00 7.73 3.99
CA GLU A 183 6.28 8.42 4.19
C GLU A 183 6.13 9.94 4.15
N ALA A 184 5.19 10.47 3.35
CA ALA A 184 4.94 11.90 3.23
C ALA A 184 4.29 12.51 4.49
N MET A 185 3.35 11.79 5.10
CA MET A 185 2.57 12.27 6.25
C MET A 185 3.14 11.87 7.62
N CYS A 186 4.19 11.06 7.66
CA CYS A 186 4.83 10.66 8.91
C CYS A 186 5.43 11.88 9.65
N ASN A 187 5.11 12.03 10.94
CA ASN A 187 5.53 13.15 11.79
C ASN A 187 5.12 14.54 11.29
N GLN A 188 4.17 14.62 10.35
CA GLN A 188 3.58 15.89 9.92
C GLN A 188 2.51 16.34 10.89
N SER A 189 2.03 17.57 10.69
CA SER A 189 0.78 18.04 11.28
C SER A 189 -0.28 18.24 10.20
N LEU A 190 -1.55 18.13 10.60
CA LEU A 190 -2.68 18.59 9.79
C LEU A 190 -2.84 20.11 9.96
N ASP A 191 -4.06 20.59 10.18
CA ASP A 191 -4.36 22.02 10.41
C ASP A 191 -4.01 22.52 11.83
N HIS A 192 -3.74 21.61 12.78
CA HIS A 192 -3.33 21.92 14.16
C HIS A 192 -1.83 21.60 14.35
N ASP A 193 -1.30 21.74 15.57
CA ASP A 193 0.13 21.48 15.87
C ASP A 193 0.42 20.07 16.39
N GLU A 194 -0.38 19.10 15.97
CA GLU A 194 -0.18 17.69 16.31
C GLU A 194 0.98 17.05 15.54
N VAL A 195 1.58 16.03 16.13
CA VAL A 195 2.60 15.20 15.45
C VAL A 195 1.97 13.85 15.13
N LEU A 196 1.57 13.68 13.87
CA LEU A 196 0.89 12.49 13.40
C LEU A 196 1.79 11.26 13.49
N ASN A 197 1.16 10.14 13.83
CA ASN A 197 1.79 8.83 13.79
C ASN A 197 1.17 7.97 12.71
N VAL A 198 1.86 7.86 11.57
CA VAL A 198 1.37 7.11 10.42
C VAL A 198 2.02 5.74 10.35
N ARG A 199 1.19 4.69 10.33
CA ARG A 199 1.62 3.28 10.35
C ARG A 199 0.76 2.44 9.41
N TRP A 200 1.21 1.22 9.13
CA TRP A 200 0.36 0.24 8.45
C TRP A 200 -0.82 -0.15 9.33
N ALA A 201 -2.02 -0.21 8.75
CA ALA A 201 -3.19 -0.65 9.48
C ALA A 201 -3.21 -2.18 9.63
N THR A 202 -3.64 -2.65 10.79
CA THR A 202 -4.05 -4.05 10.98
C THR A 202 -5.42 -4.29 10.35
N ASP A 203 -5.82 -5.55 10.18
CA ASP A 203 -7.16 -5.87 9.70
C ASP A 203 -8.25 -5.28 10.61
N ASP A 204 -9.33 -4.80 9.99
CA ASP A 204 -10.51 -4.35 10.74
C ASP A 204 -11.11 -5.56 11.46
N PRO A 205 -11.29 -5.51 12.80
CA PRO A 205 -11.88 -6.63 13.53
C PRO A 205 -13.37 -6.86 13.20
N ASN A 206 -14.06 -5.87 12.62
CA ASN A 206 -15.49 -5.97 12.28
C ASN A 206 -15.75 -7.08 11.23
N PRO A 207 -16.56 -8.11 11.54
CA PRO A 207 -16.88 -9.20 10.60
C PRO A 207 -17.41 -8.70 9.25
N ARG A 208 -18.26 -7.67 9.25
CA ARG A 208 -18.84 -7.11 8.02
C ARG A 208 -17.78 -6.45 7.14
N ALA A 209 -16.78 -5.81 7.74
CA ALA A 209 -15.68 -5.19 6.99
C ALA A 209 -14.76 -6.26 6.39
N LYS A 210 -14.51 -7.37 7.12
CA LYS A 210 -13.76 -8.52 6.61
C LYS A 210 -14.44 -9.18 5.43
N GLU A 211 -15.75 -9.39 5.50
CA GLU A 211 -16.54 -9.96 4.41
C GLU A 211 -16.56 -9.05 3.18
N GLU A 212 -16.73 -7.73 3.37
CA GLU A 212 -16.68 -6.77 2.27
C GLU A 212 -15.31 -6.78 1.58
N TYR A 213 -14.22 -6.80 2.36
CA TYR A 213 -12.86 -6.90 1.85
C TYR A 213 -12.63 -8.19 1.08
N LYS A 214 -13.04 -9.33 1.64
CA LYS A 214 -12.95 -10.65 1.00
C LYS A 214 -13.70 -10.66 -0.34
N ARG A 215 -14.94 -10.17 -0.37
CA ARG A 215 -15.76 -10.08 -1.58
C ARG A 215 -15.11 -9.20 -2.65
N LYS A 216 -14.52 -8.06 -2.26
CA LYS A 216 -13.79 -7.18 -3.18
C LYS A 216 -12.54 -7.86 -3.75
N ALA A 217 -11.77 -8.54 -2.90
CA ALA A 217 -10.58 -9.29 -3.32
C ALA A 217 -10.94 -10.43 -4.29
N GLU A 218 -12.02 -11.18 -4.01
CA GLU A 218 -12.54 -12.23 -4.90
C GLU A 218 -13.01 -11.66 -6.24
N ALA A 219 -13.72 -10.53 -6.24
CA ALA A 219 -14.16 -9.87 -7.48
C ALA A 219 -12.97 -9.39 -8.33
N LEU A 220 -11.95 -8.81 -7.71
CA LEU A 220 -10.73 -8.38 -8.39
C LEU A 220 -9.96 -9.58 -8.96
N ALA A 221 -9.82 -10.65 -8.16
CA ALA A 221 -9.18 -11.89 -8.61
C ALA A 221 -9.95 -12.51 -9.78
N ALA A 222 -11.28 -12.57 -9.73
CA ALA A 222 -12.12 -13.06 -10.81
C ALA A 222 -11.95 -12.22 -12.09
N GLN A 223 -11.89 -10.88 -11.95
CA GLN A 223 -11.65 -9.99 -13.09
C GLN A 223 -10.25 -10.18 -13.69
N ALA A 224 -9.22 -10.37 -12.87
CA ALA A 224 -7.87 -10.64 -13.33
C ALA A 224 -7.79 -11.99 -14.06
N ILE A 225 -8.42 -13.03 -13.52
CA ILE A 225 -8.55 -14.34 -14.18
C ILE A 225 -9.23 -14.18 -15.54
N GLN A 226 -10.38 -13.49 -15.58
CA GLN A 226 -11.10 -13.25 -16.84
C GLN A 226 -10.26 -12.53 -17.90
N LYS A 227 -9.43 -11.57 -17.50
CA LYS A 227 -8.51 -10.88 -18.42
C LYS A 227 -7.37 -11.77 -18.92
N SER A 228 -6.92 -12.73 -18.11
CA SER A 228 -5.86 -13.68 -18.47
C SER A 228 -6.34 -14.90 -19.25
N LEU A 229 -7.64 -15.20 -19.21
CA LEU A 229 -8.20 -16.37 -19.87
C LEU A 229 -8.14 -16.22 -21.41
N PRO A 230 -7.77 -17.27 -22.15
CA PRO A 230 -7.82 -17.28 -23.61
C PRO A 230 -9.23 -16.94 -24.12
N ALA A 231 -9.31 -16.35 -25.31
CA ALA A 231 -10.57 -15.93 -25.91
C ALA A 231 -11.62 -17.07 -25.96
N GLU A 232 -11.18 -18.32 -26.17
CA GLU A 232 -12.02 -19.52 -26.16
C GLU A 232 -12.82 -19.72 -24.87
N PHE A 233 -12.25 -19.37 -23.71
CA PHE A 233 -12.91 -19.47 -22.40
C PHE A 233 -13.80 -18.26 -22.10
N THR A 234 -13.54 -17.10 -22.72
CA THR A 234 -14.34 -15.88 -22.54
C THR A 234 -15.60 -15.84 -23.40
N LEU A 235 -15.62 -16.57 -24.53
CA LEU A 235 -16.69 -16.52 -25.53
C LEU A 235 -17.90 -17.42 -25.23
N ASN A 236 -17.87 -18.18 -24.13
CA ASN A 236 -18.93 -19.12 -23.81
C ASN A 236 -19.66 -18.76 -22.51
N ALA A 237 -20.40 -17.63 -22.55
CA ALA A 237 -21.41 -17.32 -21.53
C ALA A 237 -22.61 -18.29 -21.57
N ASP A 238 -22.72 -19.14 -22.59
CA ASP A 238 -23.84 -20.06 -22.82
C ASP A 238 -23.64 -21.48 -22.26
N TYR A 239 -22.57 -21.76 -21.50
CA TYR A 239 -22.32 -23.09 -20.95
C TYR A 239 -23.32 -23.54 -19.86
N THR A 240 -24.23 -22.67 -19.41
CA THR A 240 -25.35 -23.10 -18.55
C THR A 240 -26.32 -24.04 -19.27
N ASN A 241 -26.35 -24.02 -20.62
CA ASN A 241 -27.24 -24.87 -21.43
C ASN A 241 -26.53 -26.00 -22.19
N LYS A 242 -25.21 -26.12 -22.06
CA LYS A 242 -24.44 -27.23 -22.61
C LYS A 242 -23.36 -27.64 -21.63
N ARG A 243 -23.72 -28.27 -20.51
CA ARG A 243 -22.79 -29.28 -19.97
C ARG A 243 -22.54 -30.23 -21.14
N PRO A 244 -21.31 -30.38 -21.66
CA PRO A 244 -21.04 -31.46 -22.58
C PRO A 244 -21.45 -32.72 -21.84
N LYS A 245 -22.45 -33.45 -22.36
CA LYS A 245 -22.67 -34.82 -21.92
C LYS A 245 -21.33 -35.49 -22.18
N ILE A 246 -20.61 -35.83 -21.12
CA ILE A 246 -19.53 -36.79 -21.23
C ILE A 246 -20.25 -38.03 -21.75
N GLU A 247 -20.08 -38.33 -23.04
CA GLU A 247 -20.51 -39.61 -23.55
C GLU A 247 -19.67 -40.65 -22.79
N GLU A 248 -20.31 -41.41 -21.92
CA GLU A 248 -19.68 -42.48 -21.10
C GLU A 248 -18.99 -43.55 -21.96
N THR A 249 -19.06 -43.45 -23.29
CA THR A 249 -18.56 -44.43 -24.24
C THR A 249 -17.06 -44.34 -24.52
N ASN A 250 -16.32 -43.41 -23.91
CA ASN A 250 -14.85 -43.36 -24.03
C ASN A 250 -14.11 -43.10 -22.71
N ILE A 251 -14.65 -43.55 -21.57
CA ILE A 251 -13.86 -43.76 -20.35
C ILE A 251 -13.40 -45.23 -20.31
N ARG A 252 -12.70 -45.65 -21.35
CA ARG A 252 -11.83 -46.81 -21.32
C ARG A 252 -10.55 -46.37 -22.02
N ASP A 253 -9.47 -46.35 -21.24
CA ASP A 253 -8.08 -46.25 -21.70
C ASP A 253 -7.48 -44.86 -21.91
N GLN A 254 -7.57 -43.98 -20.92
CA GLN A 254 -6.49 -43.02 -20.66
C GLN A 254 -6.00 -43.13 -19.22
N TYR A 255 -5.28 -44.22 -18.98
CA TYR A 255 -4.43 -44.42 -17.82
C TYR A 255 -3.22 -43.48 -17.96
N TYR A 256 -3.31 -42.24 -17.48
CA TYR A 256 -2.11 -41.44 -17.25
C TYR A 256 -1.39 -42.08 -16.06
N GLY A 257 -0.37 -42.89 -16.35
CA GLY A 257 0.43 -43.64 -15.39
C GLY A 257 1.20 -42.76 -14.43
N LEU A 258 0.50 -42.11 -13.50
CA LEU A 258 1.05 -41.46 -12.32
C LEU A 258 0.89 -42.44 -11.16
N GLU A 259 2.00 -43.02 -10.73
CA GLU A 259 2.05 -43.91 -9.57
C GLU A 259 1.59 -43.16 -8.30
N GLY A 260 0.55 -43.67 -7.64
CA GLY A 260 0.22 -43.30 -6.25
C GLY A 260 -1.07 -42.51 -6.01
N TYR A 261 -1.99 -42.35 -6.97
CA TYR A 261 -3.27 -41.68 -6.73
C TYR A 261 -4.47 -42.64 -6.89
N GLU A 262 -5.04 -43.10 -5.78
CA GLU A 262 -6.33 -43.81 -5.77
C GLU A 262 -7.48 -42.80 -5.90
N SER A 263 -8.30 -42.94 -6.93
CA SER A 263 -9.50 -42.13 -7.16
C SER A 263 -10.60 -42.48 -6.16
N LEU A 264 -11.08 -41.50 -5.38
CA LEU A 264 -12.23 -41.66 -4.50
C LEU A 264 -13.50 -41.97 -5.32
N GLU A 265 -14.16 -43.07 -5.00
CA GLU A 265 -15.41 -43.50 -5.62
C GLU A 265 -16.52 -42.44 -5.42
N TYR A 266 -17.20 -42.11 -6.52
CA TYR A 266 -18.25 -41.12 -6.60
C TYR A 266 -19.52 -41.64 -5.90
N PHE A 267 -19.94 -40.99 -4.81
CA PHE A 267 -21.24 -41.25 -4.16
C PHE A 267 -22.35 -40.52 -4.93
N ASP A 268 -23.24 -41.27 -5.58
CA ASP A 268 -24.41 -40.71 -6.26
C ASP A 268 -25.49 -40.26 -5.24
N PRO A 269 -26.02 -39.03 -5.34
CA PRO A 269 -27.16 -38.61 -4.54
C PRO A 269 -28.49 -39.19 -5.08
N PRO A 270 -29.45 -39.56 -4.21
CA PRO A 270 -30.67 -40.26 -4.62
C PRO A 270 -31.66 -39.36 -5.40
N MET A 271 -32.29 -39.95 -6.43
CA MET A 271 -33.30 -39.31 -7.27
C MET A 271 -34.59 -38.99 -6.50
N ILE A 272 -35.02 -37.72 -6.58
CA ILE A 272 -36.34 -37.26 -6.12
C ILE A 272 -37.37 -37.57 -7.21
N ILE A 273 -38.25 -38.53 -6.95
CA ILE A 273 -39.40 -38.86 -7.80
C ILE A 273 -40.47 -37.78 -7.60
N LYS A 274 -40.80 -37.01 -8.64
CA LYS A 274 -42.00 -36.15 -8.66
C LYS A 274 -43.21 -37.02 -9.03
N THR A 275 -44.09 -37.28 -8.08
CA THR A 275 -45.43 -37.81 -8.33
C THR A 275 -46.35 -36.71 -8.89
N GLN A 276 -47.24 -37.13 -9.79
CA GLN A 276 -48.24 -36.29 -10.49
C GLN A 276 -49.25 -35.64 -9.55
#